data_AF-A0A3S0DVL4-F1
#
_entry.id   AF-A0A3S0DVL4-F1
#
_cell.length_a   1.000
_cell.length_b   1.000
_cell.length_c   1.000
_cell.angle_alpha   90.00
_cell.angle_beta   90.00
_cell.angle_gamma   90.00
#
_symmetry.space_group_name_H-M   'P 1'
#
loop_
_entity.id
_entity.type
_entity.pdbx_description
1 polymer ?
#
loop_
_entity_poly.entity_id
_entity_poly.type
_entity_poly.pdbx_seq_one_letter_code
_entity_poly.pdbx_strand_id
1 'polypeptide(L)'
;MEIKKGKGARLNSMLCQVSSQMMRNGKHGKLNASEQQKEKVRKKYEEVITWTIKNMPKCSSGVMAVIVKSFIKYEDKERIAKFCISLQKALFEGETDPVYKMWVFLQKHRGKDSVSAYKKTVCAIRAYANHKQLKKLEPACSDIFDWAEDYNLPKEIEEKGTEKEVKRICNINLSNLLQEEIIA
;
A
#
# COMPACT_ATOMS: atom_id res chain seq x y z
N MET A 1 18.25 10.95 30.34
CA MET A 1 16.95 10.90 29.61
C MET A 1 17.27 10.91 28.11
N GLU A 2 17.65 9.77 27.53
CA GLU A 2 18.13 9.70 26.14
C GLU A 2 17.57 8.46 25.41
N ILE A 3 16.33 8.53 24.92
CA ILE A 3 15.81 7.55 23.94
C ILE A 3 14.82 8.27 23.00
N LYS A 4 15.28 9.18 22.14
CA LYS A 4 14.44 9.73 21.04
C LYS A 4 15.09 9.76 19.66
N LYS A 5 16.42 9.59 19.53
CA LYS A 5 17.11 9.63 18.22
C LYS A 5 16.82 8.42 17.30
N GLY A 6 16.45 7.25 17.84
CA GLY A 6 16.30 6.02 17.05
C GLY A 6 14.97 5.84 16.29
N LYS A 7 13.86 6.38 16.79
CA LYS A 7 12.53 6.18 16.17
C LYS A 7 12.39 6.98 14.86
N GLY A 8 12.89 8.22 14.84
CA GLY A 8 12.87 9.08 13.64
C GLY A 8 13.72 8.52 12.50
N ALA A 9 14.94 8.05 12.82
CA ALA A 9 15.85 7.46 11.83
C ALA A 9 15.25 6.22 11.15
N ARG A 10 14.56 5.37 11.92
CA ARG A 10 13.90 4.16 11.40
C ARG A 10 12.73 4.49 10.47
N LEU A 11 11.89 5.46 10.85
CA LEU A 11 10.77 5.89 10.00
C LEU A 11 11.28 6.47 8.68
N ASN A 12 12.30 7.33 8.73
CA ASN A 12 12.91 7.91 7.54
C ASN A 12 13.51 6.84 6.62
N SER A 13 14.19 5.84 7.19
CA SER A 13 14.69 4.70 6.41
C SER A 13 13.56 3.93 5.71
N MET A 14 12.46 3.65 6.41
CA MET A 14 11.28 3.00 5.83
C MET A 14 10.60 3.86 4.76
N LEU A 15 10.49 5.18 4.96
CA LEU A 15 9.96 6.11 3.97
C LEU A 15 10.75 6.01 2.65
N CYS A 16 12.08 6.04 2.72
CA CYS A 16 12.96 5.88 1.56
C CYS A 16 12.79 4.52 0.88
N GLN A 17 12.64 3.44 1.67
CA GLN A 17 12.45 2.11 1.11
C GLN A 17 11.10 1.98 0.41
N VAL A 18 10.02 2.48 1.01
CA VAL A 18 8.67 2.40 0.42
C VAL A 18 8.59 3.24 -0.85
N SER A 19 9.07 4.49 -0.84
CA SER A 19 9.07 5.35 -2.03
C SER A 19 9.86 4.72 -3.18
N SER A 20 11.03 4.15 -2.88
CA SER A 20 11.87 3.41 -3.81
C SER A 20 11.17 2.19 -4.43
N GLN A 21 10.33 1.48 -3.67
CA GLN A 21 9.55 0.35 -4.17
C GLN A 21 8.29 0.77 -4.94
N MET A 22 7.73 1.96 -4.65
CA MET A 22 6.59 2.51 -5.42
C MET A 22 6.96 2.73 -6.88
N MET A 23 8.22 3.09 -7.17
CA MET A 23 8.77 3.37 -8.50
C MET A 23 8.98 2.12 -9.39
N ARG A 24 8.33 1.00 -9.05
CA ARG A 24 8.26 -0.18 -9.91
C ARG A 24 7.19 0.01 -10.98
N ASN A 25 7.45 -0.60 -12.14
CA ASN A 25 6.53 -0.84 -13.23
C ASN A 25 6.44 -2.35 -13.50
N GLY A 26 5.27 -2.82 -13.89
CA GLY A 26 4.99 -4.24 -14.10
C GLY A 26 5.81 -4.87 -15.23
N LYS A 27 6.13 -4.09 -16.28
CA LYS A 27 6.84 -4.56 -17.49
C LYS A 27 8.37 -4.42 -17.45
N HIS A 28 8.89 -3.38 -16.80
CA HIS A 28 10.32 -3.01 -16.87
C HIS A 28 11.05 -3.15 -15.53
N GLY A 29 10.40 -3.71 -14.49
CA GLY A 29 10.99 -3.76 -13.16
C GLY A 29 11.02 -2.37 -12.51
N LYS A 30 12.12 -1.99 -11.88
CA LYS A 30 12.26 -0.67 -11.25
C LYS A 30 12.87 0.29 -12.26
N LEU A 31 12.16 1.37 -12.61
CA LEU A 31 12.72 2.42 -13.45
C LEU A 31 13.92 3.08 -12.74
N ASN A 32 14.92 3.52 -13.50
CA ASN A 32 16.10 4.22 -12.97
C ASN A 32 15.77 5.69 -12.66
N ALA A 33 15.48 5.98 -11.40
CA ALA A 33 15.16 7.34 -10.95
C ALA A 33 16.37 8.06 -10.39
N SER A 34 16.50 9.34 -10.72
CA SER A 34 17.40 10.25 -10.03
C SER A 34 16.98 10.46 -8.57
N GLU A 35 17.92 10.88 -7.71
CA GLU A 35 17.62 11.21 -6.31
C GLU A 35 16.60 12.34 -6.19
N GLN A 36 16.62 13.32 -7.11
CA GLN A 36 15.62 14.38 -7.14
C GLN A 36 14.22 13.87 -7.44
N GLN A 37 14.06 12.91 -8.36
CA GLN A 37 12.77 12.29 -8.66
C GLN A 37 12.25 11.47 -7.47
N LYS A 38 13.14 10.69 -6.81
CA LYS A 38 12.80 9.96 -5.58
C LYS A 38 12.33 10.91 -4.49
N GLU A 39 13.01 12.04 -4.33
CA GLU A 39 12.67 13.05 -3.32
C GLU A 39 11.32 13.69 -3.58
N LYS A 40 11.02 14.06 -4.82
CA LYS A 40 9.72 14.62 -5.21
C LYS A 40 8.58 13.66 -4.90
N VAL A 41 8.71 12.39 -5.30
CA VAL A 41 7.71 11.35 -5.01
C VAL A 41 7.57 11.16 -3.50
N ARG A 42 8.69 11.11 -2.76
CA ARG A 42 8.66 10.96 -1.31
C ARG A 42 7.89 12.10 -0.63
N LYS A 43 8.24 13.36 -0.92
CA LYS A 43 7.56 14.54 -0.35
C LYS A 43 6.08 14.58 -0.71
N LYS A 44 5.73 14.27 -1.96
CA LYS A 44 4.34 14.28 -2.43
C LYS A 44 3.45 13.27 -1.69
N TYR A 45 3.98 12.10 -1.34
CA TYR A 45 3.19 11.02 -0.73
C TYR A 45 3.59 10.68 0.71
N GLU A 46 4.38 11.54 1.38
CA GLU A 46 4.94 11.27 2.71
C GLU A 46 3.86 10.93 3.75
N GLU A 47 2.75 11.67 3.74
CA GLU A 47 1.63 11.46 4.66
C GLU A 47 1.00 10.07 4.48
N VAL A 48 0.71 9.66 3.23
CA VAL A 48 0.13 8.35 2.91
C VAL A 48 1.10 7.22 3.23
N ILE A 49 2.38 7.39 2.92
CA ILE A 49 3.41 6.40 3.24
C ILE A 49 3.52 6.24 4.76
N THR A 50 3.55 7.35 5.50
CA THR A 50 3.61 7.36 6.96
C THR A 50 2.38 6.69 7.57
N TRP A 51 1.19 6.99 7.06
CA TRP A 51 -0.05 6.35 7.48
C TRP A 51 0.00 4.84 7.24
N THR A 52 0.45 4.42 6.06
CA THR A 52 0.58 3.00 5.69
C THR A 52 1.55 2.26 6.61
N ILE A 53 2.71 2.86 6.91
CA ILE A 53 3.70 2.26 7.83
C ILE A 53 3.13 2.05 9.23
N LYS A 54 2.26 2.95 9.71
CA LYS A 54 1.65 2.88 11.04
C LYS A 54 0.48 1.88 11.13
N ASN A 55 -0.27 1.70 10.05
CA ASN A 55 -1.51 0.92 10.02
C ASN A 55 -1.39 -0.44 9.30
N MET A 56 -0.17 -0.89 9.02
CA MET A 56 0.10 -2.21 8.44
C MET A 56 0.86 -3.09 9.43
N PRO A 57 0.70 -4.42 9.38
CA PRO A 57 1.58 -5.31 10.10
C PRO A 57 3.03 -5.16 9.59
N LYS A 58 4.01 -5.60 10.38
CA LYS A 58 5.41 -5.64 9.96
C LYS A 58 5.54 -6.52 8.72
N CYS A 59 5.78 -5.90 7.57
CA CYS A 59 5.89 -6.57 6.28
C CYS A 59 6.95 -5.88 5.41
N SER A 60 7.22 -6.44 4.23
CA SER A 60 8.19 -5.87 3.31
C SER A 60 7.74 -4.50 2.80
N SER A 61 8.69 -3.60 2.53
CA SER A 61 8.42 -2.29 1.90
C SER A 61 7.74 -2.40 0.54
N GLY A 62 7.88 -3.54 -0.16
CA GLY A 62 7.15 -3.81 -1.40
C GLY A 62 5.64 -3.94 -1.20
N VAL A 63 5.21 -4.57 -0.10
CA VAL A 63 3.77 -4.66 0.25
C VAL A 63 3.23 -3.26 0.53
N MET A 64 3.92 -2.49 1.37
CA MET A 64 3.53 -1.11 1.69
C MET A 64 3.49 -0.22 0.44
N ALA A 65 4.44 -0.36 -0.48
CA ALA A 65 4.45 0.41 -1.72
C ALA A 65 3.23 0.13 -2.61
N VAL A 66 2.80 -1.12 -2.71
CA VAL A 66 1.57 -1.48 -3.45
C VAL A 66 0.34 -0.84 -2.81
N ILE A 67 0.26 -0.83 -1.48
CA ILE A 67 -0.82 -0.16 -0.75
C ILE A 67 -0.83 1.34 -1.04
N VAL A 68 0.32 2.02 -0.97
CA VAL A 68 0.39 3.46 -1.28
C VAL A 68 -0.02 3.72 -2.74
N LYS A 69 0.45 2.91 -3.70
CA LYS A 69 -0.01 3.02 -5.10
C LYS A 69 -1.53 2.80 -5.23
N SER A 70 -2.12 1.95 -4.39
CA SER A 70 -3.56 1.69 -4.40
C SER A 70 -4.34 2.90 -3.86
N PHE A 71 -3.84 3.58 -2.83
CA PHE A 71 -4.37 4.87 -2.37
C PHE A 71 -4.29 5.95 -3.44
N ILE A 72 -3.30 5.90 -4.34
CA ILE A 72 -3.23 6.85 -5.47
C ILE A 72 -4.26 6.47 -6.53
N LYS A 73 -4.35 5.19 -6.93
CA LYS A 73 -5.14 4.74 -8.07
C LYS A 73 -6.65 4.70 -7.85
N TYR A 74 -7.10 4.13 -6.73
CA TYR A 74 -8.52 3.84 -6.53
C TYR A 74 -9.22 5.01 -5.86
N GLU A 75 -10.44 5.32 -6.27
CA GLU A 75 -11.24 6.40 -5.67
C GLU A 75 -11.67 6.07 -4.24
N ASP A 76 -12.11 4.84 -3.98
CA ASP A 76 -12.54 4.36 -2.65
C ASP A 76 -11.33 4.12 -1.72
N LYS A 77 -10.79 5.21 -1.17
CA LYS A 77 -9.66 5.15 -0.22
C LYS A 77 -10.03 4.48 1.10
N GLU A 78 -11.28 4.60 1.52
CA GLU A 78 -11.76 4.01 2.77
C GLU A 78 -11.70 2.49 2.71
N ARG A 79 -12.05 1.90 1.56
CA ARG A 79 -11.84 0.48 1.30
C ARG A 79 -10.36 0.09 1.35
N ILE A 80 -9.46 0.85 0.73
CA ILE A 80 -8.01 0.56 0.83
C ILE A 80 -7.54 0.64 2.29
N ALA A 81 -8.03 1.60 3.07
CA ALA A 81 -7.74 1.69 4.49
C ALA A 81 -8.29 0.49 5.28
N LYS A 82 -9.54 0.05 5.02
CA LYS A 82 -10.14 -1.16 5.59
C LYS A 82 -9.28 -2.38 5.31
N PHE A 83 -8.78 -2.56 4.08
CA PHE A 83 -7.84 -3.65 3.75
C PHE A 83 -6.62 -3.67 4.69
N CYS A 84 -5.98 -2.51 4.91
CA CYS A 84 -4.81 -2.40 5.78
C CYS A 84 -5.12 -2.78 7.23
N ILE A 85 -6.23 -2.27 7.75
CA ILE A 85 -6.67 -2.50 9.13
C ILE A 85 -7.05 -3.96 9.33
N SER A 86 -7.85 -4.52 8.43
CA SER A 86 -8.25 -5.93 8.45
C SER A 86 -7.02 -6.84 8.39
N LEU A 87 -6.02 -6.48 7.57
CA LEU A 87 -4.75 -7.21 7.52
C LEU A 87 -3.94 -7.08 8.81
N GLN A 88 -3.94 -5.91 9.46
CA GLN A 88 -3.24 -5.65 10.72
C GLN A 88 -3.90 -6.34 11.91
N LYS A 89 -5.24 -6.32 11.97
CA LYS A 89 -6.07 -6.85 13.06
C LYS A 89 -6.54 -8.30 12.84
N ALA A 90 -6.21 -8.88 11.68
CA ALA A 90 -6.65 -10.21 11.27
C ALA A 90 -8.18 -10.38 11.25
N LEU A 91 -8.88 -9.40 10.66
CA LEU A 91 -10.34 -9.43 10.46
C LEU A 91 -10.62 -9.91 9.04
N PHE A 92 -11.40 -11.00 8.91
CA PHE A 92 -11.60 -11.65 7.61
C PHE A 92 -13.05 -12.10 7.42
N GLU A 93 -13.53 -12.05 6.17
CA GLU A 93 -14.89 -12.48 5.77
C GLU A 93 -14.97 -13.97 5.39
N GLY A 94 -13.85 -14.70 5.47
CA GLY A 94 -13.79 -16.13 5.18
C GLY A 94 -12.51 -16.55 4.47
N GLU A 95 -12.42 -17.82 4.08
CA GLU A 95 -11.18 -18.37 3.49
C GLU A 95 -10.86 -17.83 2.10
N THR A 96 -11.84 -17.30 1.38
CA THR A 96 -11.65 -16.70 0.06
C THR A 96 -11.38 -15.21 0.11
N ASP A 97 -11.43 -14.59 1.29
CA ASP A 97 -11.18 -13.16 1.47
C ASP A 97 -9.74 -12.82 1.01
N PRO A 98 -9.55 -11.85 0.10
CA PRO A 98 -8.23 -11.38 -0.30
C PRO A 98 -7.32 -10.97 0.86
N VAL A 99 -7.87 -10.38 1.93
CA VAL A 99 -7.14 -9.99 3.14
C VAL A 99 -6.63 -11.24 3.86
N TYR A 100 -7.48 -12.25 4.06
CA TYR A 100 -7.09 -13.53 4.66
C TYR A 100 -5.97 -14.21 3.87
N LYS A 101 -6.14 -14.30 2.54
CA LYS A 101 -5.12 -14.90 1.68
C LYS A 101 -3.78 -14.18 1.79
N MET A 102 -3.81 -12.85 1.84
CA MET A 102 -2.61 -12.03 2.00
C MET A 102 -1.98 -12.23 3.39
N TRP A 103 -2.79 -12.28 4.45
CA TRP A 103 -2.34 -12.52 5.81
C TRP A 103 -1.61 -13.86 5.93
N VAL A 104 -2.23 -14.96 5.46
CA VAL A 104 -1.62 -16.30 5.47
C VAL A 104 -0.28 -16.30 4.73
N PHE A 105 -0.21 -15.64 3.58
CA PHE A 105 1.03 -15.51 2.82
C PHE A 105 2.12 -14.77 3.62
N LEU A 106 1.79 -13.63 4.25
CA LEU A 106 2.75 -12.84 5.03
C LEU A 106 3.30 -13.61 6.24
N GLN A 107 2.44 -14.36 6.94
CA GLN A 107 2.86 -15.21 8.06
C GLN A 107 3.89 -16.26 7.63
N LYS A 108 3.69 -16.87 6.45
CA LYS A 108 4.60 -17.88 5.90
C LYS A 108 5.90 -17.29 5.36
N HIS A 109 5.84 -16.16 4.64
CA HIS A 109 7.00 -15.63 3.91
C HIS A 109 7.95 -14.75 4.73
N ARG A 110 7.53 -14.23 5.89
CA ARG A 110 8.33 -13.39 6.81
C ARG A 110 9.25 -12.35 6.13
N GLY A 111 8.86 -11.83 4.96
CA GLY A 111 9.61 -10.82 4.21
C GLY A 111 10.83 -11.31 3.40
N LYS A 112 11.06 -12.62 3.24
CA LYS A 112 12.23 -13.16 2.51
C LYS A 112 12.23 -12.84 1.01
N ASP A 113 11.05 -12.71 0.39
CA ASP A 113 10.90 -12.43 -1.04
C ASP A 113 10.03 -11.20 -1.26
N SER A 114 10.68 -10.06 -1.43
CA SER A 114 10.01 -8.76 -1.64
C SER A 114 9.30 -8.66 -2.98
N VAL A 115 9.76 -9.37 -4.03
CA VAL A 115 9.18 -9.31 -5.37
C VAL A 115 7.90 -10.13 -5.42
N SER A 116 7.92 -11.35 -4.89
CA SER A 116 6.72 -12.18 -4.76
C SER A 116 5.70 -11.52 -3.85
N ALA A 117 6.13 -10.95 -2.72
CA ALA A 117 5.25 -10.22 -1.82
C ALA A 117 4.60 -9.01 -2.52
N TYR A 118 5.36 -8.24 -3.30
CA TYR A 118 4.83 -7.15 -4.12
C TYR A 118 3.74 -7.65 -5.07
N LYS A 119 4.08 -8.60 -5.97
CA LYS A 119 3.15 -9.09 -7.01
C LYS A 119 1.90 -9.73 -6.43
N LYS A 120 2.01 -10.46 -5.32
CA LYS A 120 0.85 -11.04 -4.63
C LYS A 120 0.01 -9.99 -3.92
N THR A 121 0.63 -8.94 -3.35
CA THR A 121 -0.13 -7.80 -2.81
C THR A 121 -0.95 -7.14 -3.90
N VAL A 122 -0.39 -6.97 -5.10
CA VAL A 122 -1.12 -6.39 -6.24
C VAL A 122 -2.35 -7.23 -6.59
N CYS A 123 -2.24 -8.56 -6.59
CA CYS A 123 -3.38 -9.45 -6.80
C CYS A 123 -4.45 -9.29 -5.70
N ALA A 124 -4.05 -9.37 -4.42
CA ALA A 124 -4.98 -9.25 -3.29
C ALA A 124 -5.72 -7.91 -3.29
N ILE A 125 -5.00 -6.79 -3.41
CA ILE A 125 -5.61 -5.46 -3.32
C ILE A 125 -6.51 -5.16 -4.52
N ARG A 126 -6.17 -5.67 -5.72
CA ARG A 126 -7.07 -5.58 -6.88
C ARG A 126 -8.35 -6.37 -6.67
N ALA A 127 -8.26 -7.59 -6.14
CA ALA A 127 -9.44 -8.38 -5.85
C ALA A 127 -10.32 -7.67 -4.82
N TYR A 128 -9.71 -7.19 -3.73
CA TYR A 128 -10.42 -6.46 -2.67
C TYR A 128 -11.07 -5.16 -3.15
N ALA A 129 -10.34 -4.33 -3.90
CA ALA A 129 -10.85 -3.08 -4.46
C ALA A 129 -12.00 -3.30 -5.46
N ASN A 130 -12.05 -4.46 -6.13
CA ASN A 130 -13.09 -4.82 -7.09
C ASN A 130 -14.15 -5.79 -6.51
N HIS A 131 -14.21 -5.96 -5.19
CA HIS A 131 -15.19 -6.84 -4.51
C HIS A 131 -15.13 -8.31 -4.98
N LYS A 132 -13.93 -8.80 -5.33
CA LYS A 132 -13.72 -10.17 -5.78
C LYS A 132 -13.11 -11.03 -4.68
N GLN A 133 -13.67 -12.21 -4.50
CA GLN A 133 -13.11 -13.28 -3.68
C GLN A 133 -11.96 -13.99 -4.43
N LEU A 134 -10.99 -14.53 -3.68
CA LEU A 134 -9.83 -15.25 -4.20
C LEU A 134 -9.78 -16.70 -3.71
N LYS A 135 -9.88 -17.66 -4.65
CA LYS A 135 -9.58 -19.07 -4.34
C LYS A 135 -8.11 -19.26 -3.95
N LYS A 136 -7.20 -18.57 -4.65
CA LYS A 136 -5.75 -18.65 -4.48
C LYS A 136 -5.11 -17.28 -4.69
N LEU A 137 -4.04 -17.00 -3.95
CA LEU A 137 -3.24 -15.80 -4.11
C LEU A 137 -2.14 -16.02 -5.15
N GLU A 138 -2.32 -15.47 -6.34
CA GLU A 138 -1.37 -15.59 -7.44
C GLU A 138 -0.55 -14.31 -7.63
N PRO A 139 0.69 -14.38 -8.13
CA PRO A 139 1.44 -13.18 -8.48
C PRO A 139 0.74 -12.44 -9.64
N ALA A 140 0.52 -11.13 -9.50
CA ALA A 140 0.00 -10.33 -10.60
C ALA A 140 1.02 -10.18 -11.74
N CYS A 141 0.54 -10.23 -12.98
CA CYS A 141 1.35 -10.02 -14.19
C CYS A 141 1.59 -8.54 -14.52
N SER A 142 0.80 -7.64 -13.93
CA SER A 142 0.90 -6.18 -14.11
C SER A 142 0.81 -5.47 -12.77
N ASP A 143 1.33 -4.25 -12.69
CA ASP A 143 1.36 -3.42 -11.48
C ASP A 143 0.06 -2.62 -11.30
N ILE A 144 -0.22 -2.07 -10.11
CA ILE A 144 -1.36 -1.21 -9.83
C ILE A 144 -1.49 -0.13 -10.93
N PHE A 145 -0.40 0.55 -11.23
CA PHE A 145 -0.20 1.36 -12.42
C PHE A 145 1.29 1.41 -12.74
N ASP A 146 1.63 1.77 -13.97
CA ASP A 146 3.01 2.01 -14.38
C ASP A 146 3.27 3.52 -14.37
N TRP A 147 4.39 3.95 -13.80
CA TRP A 147 4.83 5.35 -13.88
C TRP A 147 5.22 5.70 -15.31
N ALA A 148 4.98 6.95 -15.71
CA ALA A 148 5.61 7.53 -16.89
C ALA A 148 7.14 7.61 -16.70
N GLU A 149 7.89 7.78 -17.78
CA GLU A 149 9.37 7.80 -17.74
C GLU A 149 9.93 8.93 -16.85
N ASP A 150 9.18 10.03 -16.74
CA ASP A 150 9.49 11.18 -15.91
C ASP A 150 9.01 11.04 -14.45
N TYR A 151 8.39 9.90 -14.11
CA TYR A 151 7.73 9.61 -12.83
C TYR A 151 6.52 10.49 -12.51
N ASN A 152 5.90 11.05 -13.54
CA ASN A 152 4.56 11.58 -13.40
C ASN A 152 3.54 10.44 -13.35
N LEU A 153 2.39 10.73 -12.75
CA LEU A 153 1.27 9.82 -12.80
C LEU A 153 0.80 9.71 -14.25
N PRO A 154 0.34 8.53 -14.70
CA PRO A 154 -0.41 8.43 -15.92
C PRO A 154 -1.57 9.43 -15.93
N LYS A 155 -1.83 10.05 -17.08
CA LYS A 155 -2.85 11.10 -17.21
C LYS A 155 -4.22 10.63 -16.69
N GLU A 156 -4.56 9.36 -16.93
CA GLU A 156 -5.85 8.80 -16.49
C GLU A 156 -6.02 8.74 -14.95
N ILE A 157 -4.91 8.80 -14.21
CA ILE A 157 -4.89 8.81 -12.75
C ILE A 157 -4.81 10.26 -12.22
N GLU A 158 -4.07 11.12 -12.90
CA GLU A 158 -3.89 12.52 -12.49
C GLU A 158 -5.20 13.32 -12.51
N GLU A 159 -6.05 13.08 -13.51
CA GLU A 159 -7.37 13.73 -13.67
C GLU A 159 -8.35 13.43 -12.51
N LYS A 160 -8.08 12.39 -11.70
CA LYS A 160 -8.95 11.95 -10.59
C LYS A 160 -8.64 12.61 -9.24
N GLY A 161 -7.73 13.59 -9.19
CA GLY A 161 -7.63 14.54 -8.07
C GLY A 161 -6.89 14.02 -6.83
N THR A 162 -5.56 13.97 -6.87
CA THR A 162 -4.75 13.33 -5.81
C THR A 162 -4.47 14.18 -4.55
N GLU A 163 -4.65 15.50 -4.56
CA GLU A 163 -4.09 16.36 -3.49
C GLU A 163 -5.07 16.69 -2.35
N LYS A 164 -6.37 16.84 -2.63
CA LYS A 164 -7.41 17.03 -1.58
C LYS A 164 -7.73 15.72 -0.83
N GLU A 165 -7.48 14.56 -1.42
CA GLU A 165 -7.82 13.25 -0.83
C GLU A 165 -6.82 12.73 0.20
N VAL A 166 -5.53 13.09 0.11
CA VAL A 166 -4.50 12.61 1.05
C VAL A 166 -4.79 13.03 2.49
N LYS A 167 -5.21 14.28 2.70
CA LYS A 167 -5.65 14.77 4.01
C LYS A 167 -6.90 14.04 4.50
N ARG A 168 -7.81 13.65 3.60
CA ARG A 168 -9.00 12.86 3.95
C ARG A 168 -8.59 11.46 4.42
N ILE A 169 -7.65 10.80 3.74
CA ILE A 169 -7.09 9.47 4.12
C ILE A 169 -6.52 9.50 5.54
N CYS A 170 -5.71 10.51 5.86
CA CYS A 170 -5.11 10.65 7.18
C CYS A 170 -6.12 10.99 8.29
N ASN A 171 -7.29 11.54 7.92
CA ASN A 171 -8.38 11.90 8.82
C ASN A 171 -9.53 10.87 8.85
N ILE A 172 -9.41 9.73 8.15
CA ILE A 172 -10.42 8.66 8.23
C ILE A 172 -10.52 8.23 9.70
N ASN A 173 -11.65 8.57 10.32
CA ASN A 173 -11.92 8.28 11.73
C ASN A 173 -12.30 6.80 11.85
N LEU A 174 -11.28 5.98 12.12
CA LEU A 174 -11.32 4.52 12.18
C LEU A 174 -12.34 3.95 13.17
N SER A 175 -12.73 4.75 14.15
CA SER A 175 -13.74 4.41 15.17
C SER A 175 -15.09 4.09 14.54
N ASN A 176 -15.48 4.85 13.50
CA ASN A 176 -16.81 4.73 12.88
C ASN A 176 -16.86 3.54 11.91
N LEU A 177 -15.80 3.31 11.13
CA LEU A 177 -15.74 2.23 10.13
C LEU A 177 -15.82 0.83 10.72
N LEU A 178 -15.40 0.65 11.98
CA LEU A 178 -15.47 -0.64 12.69
C LEU A 178 -16.75 -0.81 13.51
N GLN A 179 -17.45 0.29 13.84
CA GLN A 179 -18.72 0.24 14.58
C GLN A 179 -19.91 -0.08 13.68
N GLU A 180 -19.88 0.35 12.41
CA GLU A 180 -20.96 0.09 11.45
C GLU A 180 -21.09 -1.40 11.04
N GLU A 181 -20.02 -2.20 11.16
CA GLU A 181 -20.03 -3.64 10.82
C GLU A 181 -20.36 -4.56 12.03
N ILE A 182 -20.44 -4.02 13.25
CA ILE A 182 -20.88 -4.79 14.44
C ILE A 182 -22.41 -4.75 14.60
N ILE A 183 -23.08 -3.83 13.90
CA ILE A 183 -24.53 -3.58 14.00
C ILE A 183 -25.30 -4.10 12.76
N ALA A 184 -24.61 -4.51 11.69
CA ALA A 184 -25.20 -5.07 10.47
C ALA A 184 -25.00 -6.60 10.41
#